data_AF-A0A970XNE4-F1
#
_entry.id   AF-A0A970XNE4-F1
#
_cell.length_a   1.000
_cell.length_b   1.000
_cell.length_c   1.000
_cell.angle_alpha   90.00
_cell.angle_beta   90.00
_cell.angle_gamma   90.00
#
_symmetry.space_group_name_H-M   'P 1'
#
loop_
_entity.id
_entity.type
_entity.pdbx_description
1 polymer ?
#
loop_
_entity_poly.entity_id
_entity_poly.type
_entity_poly.pdbx_seq_one_letter_code
_entity_poly.pdbx_strand_id
1 'polypeptide(L)' 'MKKIARLVVNHKLVTVIIFAVLTVIAVVCIPFVNINYNDTSYLPKDSSLKVGLQSMYSDFGEGGNATMMVSRV' A
#
# COMPACT_ATOMS: atom_id res chain seq x y z
N MET A 1 25.64 4.08 -17.10
CA MET A 1 25.44 2.73 -16.53
C MET A 1 26.73 2.04 -16.07
N LYS A 2 27.73 1.84 -16.94
CA LYS A 2 28.96 1.08 -16.59
C LYS A 2 29.77 1.65 -15.40
N LYS A 3 29.75 2.97 -15.17
CA LYS A 3 30.48 3.60 -14.05
C LYS A 3 29.84 3.32 -12.69
N ILE A 4 28.51 3.43 -12.60
CA ILE A 4 27.73 3.14 -11.38
C ILE A 4 27.84 1.64 -11.02
N ALA A 5 27.69 0.76 -12.02
CA ALA A 5 27.85 -0.68 -11.81
C ALA A 5 29.26 -1.03 -11.30
N ARG A 6 30.31 -0.40 -11.83
CA ARG A 6 31.69 -0.60 -11.34
C ARG A 6 31.87 -0.14 -9.90
N LEU A 7 31.25 0.97 -9.51
CA LEU A 7 31.32 1.50 -8.16
C LEU A 7 30.67 0.54 -7.15
N VAL A 8 29.50 -0.01 -7.51
CA VAL A 8 28.79 -1.03 -6.72
C VAL A 8 29.62 -2.32 -6.57
N VAL A 9 30.22 -2.80 -7.67
CA VAL A 9 31.01 -4.05 -7.65
C VAL A 9 32.33 -3.87 -6.89
N ASN A 10 33.02 -2.74 -7.07
CA ASN A 10 34.30 -2.47 -6.42
C ASN A 10 34.16 -2.23 -4.90
N HIS A 11 33.02 -1.71 -4.45
CA HIS A 11 32.74 -1.47 -3.03
C HIS A 11 31.56 -2.31 -2.51
N LYS A 12 31.48 -3.57 -2.94
CA LYS A 12 30.37 -4.48 -2.66
C LYS A 12 29.92 -4.52 -1.19
N LEU A 13 30.86 -4.55 -0.24
CA LEU A 13 30.54 -4.62 1.19
C LEU A 13 29.89 -3.33 1.69
N VAL A 14 30.42 -2.18 1.25
CA VAL A 14 29.87 -0.86 1.59
C VAL A 14 28.48 -0.69 0.98
N THR A 15 28.28 -1.10 -0.26
CA THR A 15 26.96 -1.05 -0.90
C THR A 15 25.95 -1.92 -0.17
N VAL A 16 26.31 -3.16 0.20
CA VAL A 16 25.41 -4.05 0.96
C VAL A 16 25.05 -3.45 2.32
N ILE A 17 26.02 -2.89 3.06
CA ILE A 17 25.76 -2.26 4.35
C ILE A 17 24.82 -1.06 4.21
N ILE A 18 25.05 -0.18 3.23
CA ILE A 18 24.19 0.99 2.99
C ILE A 18 22.75 0.55 2.73
N PHE A 19 22.55 -0.42 1.82
CA PHE A 19 21.22 -0.92 1.51
C PHE A 19 20.58 -1.62 2.70
N ALA A 20 21.33 -2.41 3.47
CA ALA A 20 20.81 -3.06 4.68
C ALA A 20 20.32 -2.02 5.70
N VAL A 21 21.10 -0.95 5.94
CA VAL A 21 20.70 0.15 6.82
C VAL A 21 19.43 0.84 6.29
N LEU A 22 19.38 1.15 4.99
CA LEU A 22 18.19 1.75 4.37
C LEU A 22 16.95 0.85 4.50
N THR A 23 17.10 -0.46 4.34
CA THR A 23 16.02 -1.42 4.54
C THR A 23 15.53 -1.43 5.99
N VAL A 24 16.44 -1.44 6.96
CA VAL A 24 16.06 -1.38 8.38
C VAL A 24 15.30 -0.09 8.69
N ILE A 25 15.77 1.06 8.16
CA ILE A 25 15.08 2.35 8.31
C ILE A 25 13.68 2.27 7.70
N ALA A 26 13.53 1.70 6.50
CA ALA A 26 12.23 1.55 5.86
C ALA A 26 11.27 0.71 6.70
N VAL A 27 11.73 -0.39 7.29
CA VAL A 27 10.93 -1.24 8.20
C VAL A 27 10.51 -0.46 9.44
N VAL A 28 11.43 0.30 10.04
CA VAL A 28 11.12 1.16 11.19
C VAL A 28 10.10 2.24 10.82
N CYS A 29 10.08 2.73 9.59
CA CYS A 29 9.11 3.72 9.12
C CYS A 29 7.69 3.17 8.86
N ILE A 30 7.51 1.84 8.75
CA ILE A 30 6.20 1.20 8.51
C ILE A 30 5.12 1.64 9.53
N PRO A 31 5.35 1.60 10.86
CA PRO A 31 4.35 2.05 11.83
C PRO A 31 4.08 3.56 11.82
N PHE A 32 4.97 4.38 11.24
CA PHE A 32 4.83 5.84 11.26
C PHE A 32 4.08 6.40 10.04
N VAL A 33 3.77 5.56 9.05
CA VAL A 33 2.97 5.98 7.90
C VAL A 33 1.49 5.71 8.15
N ASN A 34 0.66 6.73 7.92
CA ASN A 34 -0.79 6.56 7.93
C ASN A 34 -1.20 5.85 6.64
N ILE A 35 -1.71 4.62 6.76
CA ILE A 35 -2.24 3.89 5.62
C ILE A 35 -3.64 4.42 5.35
N ASN A 36 -3.83 5.03 4.17
CA ASN A 36 -5.11 5.60 3.77
C ASN A 36 -5.98 4.48 3.17
N TYR A 37 -6.79 3.84 4.01
CA TYR A 37 -7.71 2.76 3.61
C TYR A 37 -9.06 3.25 3.11
N ASN A 38 -9.28 4.57 3.06
CA ASN A 38 -10.56 5.14 2.66
C ASN A 38 -10.47 5.60 1.20
N ASP A 39 -10.90 4.71 0.30
CA ASP A 39 -10.97 4.96 -1.14
C ASP A 39 -11.81 6.20 -1.49
N THR A 40 -12.76 6.58 -0.62
CA THR A 40 -13.62 7.77 -0.81
C THR A 40 -12.97 9.09 -0.36
N SER A 41 -11.81 9.03 0.29
CA SER A 41 -11.05 10.23 0.71
C SER A 41 -10.55 11.06 -0.46
N TYR A 42 -10.31 10.41 -1.60
CA TYR A 42 -9.82 11.05 -2.82
C TYR A 42 -10.94 11.65 -3.68
N LEU A 43 -12.21 11.34 -3.37
CA LEU A 43 -13.33 11.89 -4.11
C LEU A 43 -13.69 13.32 -3.65
N PRO A 44 -14.05 14.21 -4.59
CA PRO A 44 -14.65 15.50 -4.27
C PRO A 44 -15.80 15.33 -3.29
N LYS A 45 -15.89 16.24 -2.31
CA LYS A 45 -16.92 16.18 -1.26
C LYS A 45 -18.34 16.12 -1.84
N ASP A 46 -18.54 16.75 -2.99
CA ASP A 46 -19.82 16.88 -3.68
C ASP A 46 -20.02 15.83 -4.80
N SER A 47 -19.18 14.79 -4.85
CA SER A 47 -19.35 13.73 -5.83
C SER A 47 -20.63 12.94 -5.56
N SER A 48 -21.45 12.76 -6.61
CA SER A 48 -22.64 11.91 -6.58
C SER A 48 -22.35 10.48 -6.10
N LEU A 49 -21.13 9.97 -6.35
CA LEU A 49 -20.70 8.66 -5.89
C LEU A 49 -20.52 8.62 -4.36
N LYS A 50 -19.99 9.68 -3.76
CA LYS A 50 -19.78 9.76 -2.31
C LYS A 50 -21.09 9.87 -1.55
N VAL A 51 -22.04 10.66 -2.08
CA VAL A 51 -23.40 10.77 -1.54
C VAL A 51 -24.13 9.43 -1.66
N GLY A 52 -24.05 8.77 -2.82
CA GLY A 52 -24.66 7.45 -3.03
C GLY A 52 -24.12 6.38 -2.08
N LEU A 53 -22.80 6.32 -1.90
CA LEU A 53 -22.17 5.40 -0.94
C LEU A 53 -22.57 5.72 0.51
N GLN A 54 -22.66 7.00 0.89
CA GLN A 54 -23.07 7.40 2.23
C GLN A 54 -24.51 6.97 2.53
N SER A 55 -25.44 7.18 1.60
CA SER A 55 -26.82 6.71 1.74
C SER A 55 -26.90 5.18 1.79
N MET A 56 -26.16 4.48 0.94
CA MET A 56 -26.13 3.02 0.93
C MET A 56 -25.63 2.45 2.27
N TYR A 57 -24.52 2.96 2.80
CA TYR A 57 -23.98 2.49 4.08
C TYR A 57 -24.84 2.90 5.28
N SER A 58 -25.47 4.08 5.23
CA SER A 58 -26.43 4.52 6.26
C SER A 58 -27.64 3.58 6.36
N ASP A 59 -28.17 3.17 5.22
CA ASP A 59 -29.44 2.45 5.16
C ASP A 59 -29.26 0.92 5.25
N PHE A 60 -28.12 0.39 4.80
CA PHE A 60 -27.89 -1.07 4.68
C PHE A 60 -26.65 -1.57 5.43
N GLY A 61 -25.82 -0.68 6.01
CA GLY A 61 -24.56 -1.02 6.67
C GLY A 61 -23.42 -1.38 5.70
N GLU A 62 -22.19 -1.49 6.22
CA GLU A 62 -21.05 -2.04 5.47
C GLU A 62 -21.22 -3.56 5.31
N GLY A 63 -21.88 -3.97 4.23
CA GLY A 63 -22.12 -5.39 3.93
C GLY A 63 -20.82 -6.16 3.67
N GLY A 64 -20.53 -7.15 4.51
CA GLY A 64 -19.46 -8.12 4.28
C GLY A 64 -19.96 -9.27 3.39
N ASN A 65 -19.44 -9.37 2.17
CA ASN A 65 -19.73 -10.50 1.28
C ASN A 65 -18.66 -11.59 1.48
N ALA A 66 -19.11 -12.82 1.78
CA ALA A 66 -18.24 -14.01 1.78
C ALA A 66 -18.58 -14.87 0.56
N THR A 67 -17.68 -14.93 -0.42
CA THR A 67 -17.84 -15.76 -1.62
C THR A 67 -17.01 -17.04 -1.45
N MET A 68 -17.65 -18.21 -1.47
CA MET A 68 -16.97 -19.51 -1.52
C MET A 68 -17.21 -20.20 -2.86
N MET A 69 -16.14 -20.56 -3.56
CA MET A 69 -16.19 -21.35 -4.78
C MET A 69 -16.05 -22.84 -4.43
N VAL A 70 -17.09 -23.63 -4.71
CA VAL A 70 -17.05 -25.09 -4.50
C VAL A 70 -16.82 -25.77 -5.84
N SER A 71 -15.70 -26.49 -5.97
CA SER A 71 -15.46 -27.41 -7.08
C SER A 71 -15.85 -28.81 -6.66
N ARG A 72 -16.76 -29.47 -7.38
CA ARG A 72 -17.00 -30.91 -7.24
C ARG A 72 -15.99 -31.67 -8.09
N VAL A 73 -15.30 -32.62 -7.47
CA VAL A 73 -14.52 -33.67 -8.13
C VAL A 73 -15.47 -34.71 -8.69
#